data_AF-A0A285B852-F1
#
_entry.id   AF-A0A285B852-F1
#
_cell.length_a   1.000
_cell.length_b   1.000
_cell.length_c   1.000
_cell.angle_alpha   90.00
_cell.angle_beta   90.00
_cell.angle_gamma   90.00
#
_symmetry.space_group_name_H-M   'P 1'
#
loop_
_entity.id
_entity.type
_entity.pdbx_description
1 polymer ?
#
loop_
_entity_poly.entity_id
_entity_poly.type
_entity_poly.pdbx_seq_one_letter_code
_entity_poly.pdbx_strand_id
1 'polypeptide(L)'
;MNNDTLNALILRHGDSLLRRSGWPESVGMIQVAPQEVPGWLAVCGVLSADAILKLTTRLCQTLSGGRAHLLIASAQRLTGTPARLHLYPAQAYPRPEALPDCTCISLPLRTGMADKIRM
;
A
#
# COMPACT_ATOMS: atom_id res chain seq x y z
N MET A 1 -7.66 23.35 -19.12
CA MET A 1 -7.79 22.23 -20.08
C MET A 1 -7.89 20.97 -19.24
N ASN A 2 -9.03 20.29 -19.25
CA ASN A 2 -9.28 19.19 -18.31
C ASN A 2 -8.45 17.97 -18.74
N ASN A 3 -7.57 17.49 -17.85
CA ASN A 3 -6.57 16.47 -18.18
C ASN A 3 -7.11 15.04 -17.98
N ASP A 4 -8.43 14.86 -18.09
CA ASP A 4 -9.15 13.63 -17.74
C ASP A 4 -8.64 12.42 -18.53
N THR A 5 -8.40 12.60 -19.84
CA THR A 5 -7.91 11.52 -20.69
C THR A 5 -6.52 11.05 -20.27
N LEU A 6 -5.60 11.98 -19.98
CA LEU A 6 -4.26 11.64 -19.52
C LEU A 6 -4.30 10.99 -18.13
N ASN A 7 -5.11 11.56 -17.23
CA ASN A 7 -5.32 11.05 -15.88
C ASN A 7 -5.85 9.61 -15.90
N ALA A 8 -6.83 9.30 -16.75
CA ALA A 8 -7.37 7.96 -16.92
C ALA A 8 -6.32 6.98 -17.49
N LEU A 9 -5.49 7.42 -18.44
CA LEU A 9 -4.41 6.60 -18.99
C LEU A 9 -3.34 6.30 -17.95
N ILE A 10 -2.93 7.30 -17.16
CA ILE A 10 -1.96 7.15 -16.08
C ILE A 10 -2.49 6.20 -15.01
N LEU A 11 -3.76 6.33 -14.61
CA LEU A 11 -4.40 5.45 -13.64
C LEU A 11 -4.42 4.00 -14.12
N ARG A 12 -4.90 3.77 -15.36
CA ARG A 12 -4.96 2.44 -15.97
C ARG A 12 -3.56 1.82 -16.12
N HIS A 13 -2.57 2.63 -16.44
CA HIS A 13 -1.19 2.17 -16.51
C HIS A 13 -0.69 1.73 -15.11
N GLY A 14 -0.95 2.53 -14.08
CA GLY A 14 -0.62 2.19 -12.69
C GLY A 14 -1.28 0.88 -12.22
N ASP A 15 -2.57 0.68 -12.51
CA ASP A 15 -3.27 -0.58 -12.21
C ASP A 15 -2.64 -1.77 -12.95
N SER A 16 -2.31 -1.61 -14.23
CA SER A 16 -1.63 -2.65 -15.01
C SER A 16 -0.27 -3.03 -14.40
N LEU A 17 0.48 -2.04 -13.90
CA LEU A 17 1.75 -2.28 -13.21
C LEU A 17 1.55 -3.05 -11.89
N LEU A 18 0.51 -2.72 -11.11
CA LEU A 18 0.17 -3.47 -9.89
C LEU A 18 -0.13 -4.94 -10.20
N ARG A 19 -0.96 -5.19 -11.23
CA ARG A 19 -1.33 -6.55 -11.66
C ARG A 19 -0.12 -7.34 -12.16
N ARG A 20 0.75 -6.73 -12.96
CA ARG A 20 2.01 -7.36 -13.44
C ARG A 20 2.97 -7.65 -12.29
N SER A 21 3.01 -6.78 -11.30
CA SER A 21 3.76 -6.98 -10.06
C SER A 21 3.08 -7.99 -9.11
N GLY A 22 1.90 -8.50 -9.50
CA GLY A 22 1.01 -9.44 -8.81
C GLY A 22 0.54 -8.98 -7.45
N TRP A 23 0.22 -7.70 -7.34
CA TRP A 23 -0.66 -7.21 -6.30
C TRP A 23 -2.06 -7.81 -6.46
N PRO A 24 -2.77 -8.09 -5.35
CA PRO A 24 -4.12 -8.62 -5.38
C PRO A 24 -5.11 -7.67 -6.06
N GLU A 25 -6.20 -8.23 -6.60
CA GLU A 25 -7.26 -7.46 -7.26
C GLU A 25 -7.96 -6.47 -6.33
N SER A 26 -8.00 -6.75 -5.03
CA SER A 26 -8.54 -5.86 -3.99
C SER A 26 -7.70 -4.61 -3.75
N VAL A 27 -6.54 -4.49 -4.41
CA VAL A 27 -5.67 -3.32 -4.40
C VAL A 27 -5.64 -2.69 -5.78
N GLY A 28 -5.82 -1.38 -5.85
CA GLY A 28 -5.77 -0.59 -7.08
C GLY A 28 -5.07 0.73 -6.86
N MET A 29 -4.88 1.46 -7.94
CA MET A 29 -4.44 2.84 -7.91
C MET A 29 -5.65 3.77 -7.74
N ILE A 30 -5.43 4.91 -7.10
CA ILE A 30 -6.36 6.04 -7.11
C ILE A 30 -5.59 7.31 -7.41
N GLN A 31 -6.30 8.36 -7.85
CA GLN A 31 -5.73 9.70 -7.95
C GLN A 31 -5.98 10.48 -6.65
N VAL A 32 -4.94 11.12 -6.12
CA VAL A 32 -5.00 11.77 -4.79
C VAL A 32 -5.47 13.23 -4.86
N ALA A 33 -5.24 13.93 -5.96
CA ALA A 33 -5.80 15.26 -6.22
C ALA A 33 -5.68 15.59 -7.73
N PRO A 34 -6.47 14.95 -8.61
CA PRO A 34 -6.24 14.98 -10.06
C PRO A 34 -6.38 16.37 -10.70
N GLN A 35 -7.06 17.30 -10.03
CA GLN A 35 -7.26 18.69 -10.48
C GLN A 35 -6.14 19.63 -10.05
N GLU A 36 -5.39 19.27 -9.00
CA GLU A 36 -4.29 20.08 -8.45
C GLU A 36 -2.94 19.56 -8.91
N VAL A 37 -2.77 18.23 -8.88
CA VAL A 37 -1.52 17.54 -9.25
C VAL A 37 -1.85 16.36 -10.17
N PRO A 38 -1.96 16.59 -11.49
CA PRO A 38 -2.14 15.51 -12.46
C PRO A 38 -1.02 14.47 -12.34
N GLY A 39 -1.40 13.20 -12.35
CA GLY A 39 -0.46 12.08 -12.20
C GLY A 39 -0.08 11.72 -10.75
N TRP A 40 -0.60 12.43 -9.74
CA TRP A 40 -0.42 11.99 -8.35
C TRP A 40 -1.30 10.78 -8.03
N LEU A 41 -0.67 9.62 -7.91
CA LEU A 41 -1.31 8.34 -7.63
C LEU A 41 -0.97 7.81 -6.25
N ALA A 42 -1.89 7.06 -5.66
CA ALA A 42 -1.65 6.25 -4.47
C ALA A 42 -2.19 4.82 -4.67
N VAL A 43 -1.51 3.85 -4.06
CA VAL A 43 -1.98 2.46 -3.97
C VAL A 43 -2.96 2.37 -2.81
N CYS A 44 -4.17 1.87 -3.07
CA CYS A 44 -5.22 1.75 -2.08
C CYS A 44 -5.95 0.42 -2.18
N GLY A 45 -6.48 -0.05 -1.06
CA GLY A 45 -7.22 -1.30 -1.02
C GLY A 45 -7.12 -2.01 0.32
N VAL A 46 -7.64 -3.24 0.34
CA VAL A 46 -7.64 -4.06 1.56
C VAL A 46 -7.04 -5.42 1.24
N LEU A 47 -6.12 -5.87 2.09
CA LEU A 47 -5.45 -7.15 2.01
C LEU A 47 -5.93 -8.04 3.17
N SER A 48 -6.40 -9.24 2.87
CA SER A 48 -6.62 -10.28 3.88
C SER A 48 -5.28 -10.80 4.41
N ALA A 49 -5.29 -11.52 5.53
CA ALA A 49 -4.12 -12.23 6.05
C ALA A 49 -3.37 -13.06 4.99
N ASP A 50 -4.09 -13.82 4.16
CA ASP A 50 -3.48 -14.63 3.10
C ASP A 50 -2.84 -13.77 2.00
N ALA A 51 -3.49 -12.64 1.67
CA ALA A 51 -2.96 -11.69 0.70
C ALA A 51 -1.71 -10.97 1.25
N ILE A 52 -1.70 -10.64 2.55
CA ILE A 52 -0.53 -10.08 3.24
C ILE A 52 0.63 -11.06 3.17
N LEU A 53 0.41 -12.35 3.47
CA LEU A 53 1.45 -13.37 3.38
C LEU A 53 2.01 -13.49 1.96
N LYS A 54 1.14 -13.65 0.96
CA LYS A 54 1.56 -13.77 -0.45
C LYS A 54 2.39 -12.58 -0.91
N LEU A 55 1.94 -11.36 -0.59
CA LEU A 55 2.64 -10.12 -0.93
C LEU A 55 4.00 -10.04 -0.22
N THR A 56 4.01 -10.30 1.09
CA THR A 56 5.22 -10.27 1.93
C THR A 56 6.26 -11.27 1.44
N THR A 57 5.88 -12.52 1.20
CA THR A 57 6.78 -13.55 0.67
C THR A 57 7.40 -13.11 -0.64
N ARG A 58 6.61 -12.53 -1.56
CA ARG A 58 7.12 -12.01 -2.83
C ARG A 58 8.08 -10.84 -2.66
N LEU A 59 7.72 -9.83 -1.89
CA LEU A 59 8.59 -8.67 -1.64
C LEU A 59 9.89 -9.09 -0.94
N CYS A 60 9.83 -10.12 -0.10
CA CYS A 60 10.99 -10.68 0.57
C CYS A 60 11.89 -11.53 -0.32
N GLN A 61 11.42 -12.05 -1.46
CA GLN A 61 12.27 -12.77 -2.43
C GLN A 61 13.39 -11.88 -2.98
N THR A 62 13.15 -10.58 -3.08
CA THR A 62 14.13 -9.60 -3.58
C THR A 62 14.95 -8.96 -2.46
N LEU A 63 14.63 -9.23 -1.18
CA LEU A 63 15.32 -8.67 -0.02
C LEU A 63 16.32 -9.67 0.54
N SER A 64 17.59 -9.50 0.19
CA SER A 64 18.71 -10.32 0.68
C SER A 64 19.05 -9.96 2.14
N GLY A 65 18.37 -10.56 3.13
CA GLY A 65 18.77 -10.40 4.54
C GLY A 65 17.81 -11.00 5.57
N GLY A 66 18.32 -11.28 6.78
CA GLY A 66 17.60 -11.98 7.87
C GLY A 66 16.27 -11.35 8.32
N ARG A 67 16.04 -10.07 8.03
CA ARG A 67 14.75 -9.39 8.30
C ARG A 67 13.62 -9.88 7.41
N ALA A 68 13.92 -10.38 6.21
CA ALA A 68 12.93 -10.95 5.30
C ALA A 68 12.26 -12.19 5.91
N HIS A 69 13.04 -13.07 6.54
CA HIS A 69 12.51 -14.25 7.23
C HIS A 69 11.59 -13.89 8.41
N LEU A 70 11.94 -12.88 9.20
CA LEU A 70 11.10 -12.42 10.32
C LEU A 70 9.78 -11.82 9.85
N LEU A 71 9.80 -11.09 8.74
CA LEU A 71 8.60 -10.50 8.16
C LEU A 71 7.67 -11.58 7.58
N ILE A 72 8.23 -12.57 6.86
CA ILE A 72 7.49 -13.74 6.37
C ILE A 72 6.89 -14.51 7.53
N ALA A 73 7.67 -14.83 8.57
CA ALA A 73 7.19 -15.56 9.74
C ALA A 73 6.07 -14.81 10.47
N SER A 74 6.16 -13.48 10.56
CA SER A 74 5.11 -12.65 11.13
C SER A 74 3.83 -12.69 10.29
N ALA A 75 3.95 -12.58 8.96
CA ALA A 75 2.82 -12.67 8.05
C ALA A 75 2.16 -14.06 8.07
N GLN A 76 2.95 -15.13 8.23
CA GLN A 76 2.44 -16.49 8.39
C GLN A 76 1.58 -16.66 9.64
N ARG A 77 1.91 -15.98 10.75
CA ARG A 77 1.10 -16.02 11.97
C ARG A 77 -0.26 -15.34 11.81
N LEU A 78 -0.40 -14.43 10.84
CA LEU A 78 -1.68 -13.80 10.52
C LEU A 78 -2.59 -14.75 9.72
N THR A 79 -2.04 -15.75 9.03
CA THR A 79 -2.82 -16.71 8.24
C THR A 79 -3.89 -17.40 9.10
N GLY A 80 -5.12 -17.48 8.57
CA GLY A 80 -6.28 -18.02 9.29
C GLY A 80 -6.93 -17.07 10.30
N THR A 81 -6.39 -15.87 10.50
CA THR A 81 -7.03 -14.83 11.32
C THR A 81 -7.89 -13.89 10.46
N PRO A 82 -8.87 -13.17 11.05
CA PRO A 82 -9.65 -12.16 10.33
C PRO A 82 -8.88 -10.85 10.06
N ALA A 83 -7.56 -10.80 10.30
CA ALA A 83 -6.75 -9.60 10.16
C ALA A 83 -6.80 -9.04 8.73
N ARG A 84 -6.87 -7.70 8.65
CA ARG A 84 -6.90 -6.95 7.39
C ARG A 84 -5.88 -5.83 7.43
N LEU A 85 -5.12 -5.69 6.34
CA LEU A 85 -4.25 -4.53 6.12
C LEU A 85 -4.94 -3.60 5.13
N HIS A 86 -5.23 -2.39 5.58
CA HIS A 86 -5.84 -1.36 4.77
C HIS A 86 -4.76 -0.39 4.26
N LEU A 87 -4.76 -0.17 2.95
CA LEU A 87 -3.89 0.77 2.27
C LEU A 87 -4.73 2.00 1.90
N TYR A 88 -4.39 3.14 2.49
CA TYR A 88 -5.10 4.40 2.27
C TYR A 88 -4.14 5.49 1.78
N PRO A 89 -4.62 6.39 0.91
CA PRO A 89 -3.83 7.53 0.50
C PRO A 89 -3.70 8.47 1.71
N ALA A 90 -2.50 8.96 1.97
CA ALA A 90 -2.22 9.75 3.17
C ALA A 90 -2.94 11.11 3.26
N GLN A 91 -3.88 11.44 2.37
CA GLN A 91 -4.49 12.77 2.29
C GLN A 91 -6.01 12.87 2.31
N ALA A 92 -6.78 11.77 2.30
CA ALA A 92 -8.24 11.88 2.09
C ALA A 92 -9.16 11.30 3.18
N TYR A 93 -8.69 10.62 4.22
CA TYR A 93 -9.56 10.10 5.29
C TYR A 93 -8.91 10.31 6.66
N PRO A 94 -9.67 10.37 7.77
CA PRO A 94 -9.11 10.67 9.06
C PRO A 94 -8.04 9.62 9.37
N ARG A 95 -6.90 10.14 9.82
CA ARG A 95 -5.83 9.49 10.54
C ARG A 95 -6.24 8.10 11.08
N PRO A 96 -5.51 7.00 10.83
CA PRO A 96 -5.86 5.63 11.27
C PRO A 96 -6.26 5.51 12.75
N GLU A 97 -5.83 6.47 13.57
CA GLU A 97 -6.21 6.70 14.96
C GLU A 97 -7.72 6.99 15.17
N ALA A 98 -8.47 7.30 14.10
CA ALA A 98 -9.92 7.54 14.11
C ALA A 98 -10.74 6.28 13.79
N LEU A 99 -10.09 5.14 13.52
CA LEU A 99 -10.73 3.85 13.36
C LEU A 99 -10.60 3.08 14.69
N PRO A 100 -11.71 2.74 15.37
CA PRO A 100 -11.68 2.23 16.74
C PRO A 100 -10.90 0.92 16.94
N ASP A 101 -10.63 0.16 15.87
CA ASP A 101 -10.06 -1.19 15.92
C ASP A 101 -8.75 -1.36 15.11
N CYS A 102 -8.10 -0.28 14.67
CA CYS A 102 -6.95 -0.38 13.76
C CYS A 102 -5.59 -0.29 14.49
N THR A 103 -4.70 -1.25 14.25
CA THR A 103 -3.28 -1.13 14.60
C THR A 103 -2.52 -0.55 13.41
N CYS A 104 -1.98 0.66 13.55
CA CYS A 104 -1.22 1.34 12.50
C CYS A 104 0.23 0.83 12.48
N ILE A 105 0.70 0.31 11.33
CA ILE A 105 2.09 -0.13 11.14
C ILE A 105 2.73 0.74 10.07
N SER A 106 3.60 1.66 10.49
CA SER A 106 4.40 2.48 9.58
C SER A 106 5.63 1.71 9.11
N LEU A 107 5.65 1.34 7.82
CA LEU A 107 6.82 0.73 7.21
C LEU A 107 7.84 1.82 6.80
N PRO A 108 9.10 1.75 7.23
CA PRO A 108 10.10 2.72 6.81
C PRO A 108 10.49 2.44 5.35
N LEU A 109 10.04 3.29 4.43
CA LEU A 109 10.62 3.39 3.10
C LEU A 109 12.00 4.07 3.26
N ARG A 110 13.07 3.32 3.03
CA ARG A 110 14.41 3.85 2.75
C ARG A 110 14.27 4.61 1.41
N THR A 111 14.48 5.91 1.27
CA THR A 111 15.53 6.79 1.81
C THR A 111 15.09 8.25 1.65
N GLY A 112 15.41 9.12 2.61
CA GLY A 112 15.83 10.49 2.28
C GLY A 112 14.77 11.59 2.19
N MET A 113 13.83 11.69 3.12
CA MET A 113 13.42 13.00 3.60
C MET A 113 12.90 12.86 5.01
N ALA A 114 13.68 13.39 5.95
CA ALA A 114 13.28 13.49 7.33
C ALA A 114 12.04 14.40 7.37
N ASP A 115 10.91 13.85 7.81
CA ASP A 115 10.03 14.65 8.63
C ASP A 115 9.83 13.94 9.96
N LYS A 116 10.32 14.59 11.01
CA LYS A 116 10.12 14.18 12.39
C LYS A 116 8.66 14.41 12.70
N ILE A 117 7.94 13.38 13.15
CA ILE A 117 6.72 13.63 13.90
C ILE A 117 6.90 13.07 15.30
N ARG A 118 6.85 14.00 16.24
CA ARG A 118 7.08 13.85 17.68
C ARG A 118 5.70 13.87 18.33
N MET A 119 5.41 12.79 19.08
CA MET A 119 4.27 12.52 19.98
C MET A 119 2.87 12.61 19.38
#